data_AF-A0A934FF91-F1
#
_entry.id   AF-A0A934FF91-F1
#
_cell.length_a   1.000
_cell.length_b   1.000
_cell.length_c   1.000
_cell.angle_alpha   90.00
_cell.angle_beta   90.00
_cell.angle_gamma   90.00
#
_symmetry.space_group_name_H-M   'P 1'
#
loop_
_entity.id
_entity.type
_entity.pdbx_description
1 polymer ?
#
loop_
_entity_poly.entity_id
_entity_poly.type
_entity_poly.pdbx_seq_one_letter_code
_entity_poly.pdbx_strand_id
1 'polypeptide(L)'
;MGYGYVWNPPPFRPVEGYTNFLWVVVLDIVWRIFGVIPPESANYISLIFSYLTLVIGSCIILQINWNSVLYKYRIFFVGSFLFGVMTNRTFIAWTSSGLETAMMNFFIILWAYFCIFVKRTRLVWPFAVSFAASLISLTRPDGLLYGMATAFVVLLLWLDKRDNISKKWLLAASPLLLIIFHLGWRLKTYGEWLPNTFYAKQVAIWPESGIRYAISFLLEYALWFWTAPLLLFTFKKLLSIKKSKNYPDRVCGLLLCFISGLYRKAPLIPGIVILTLIAHALYYTLIVGGDHFEYRPYSFLIPCIFISFMWFLNKAGGKALPSIIMLLVFIFLSYPVPWTHWALTHRLTTRQETFVMRIPISERWPKYIRWYASLFDRVQFWLIEHRVCMRHQEHKIFYQHILNEYPSREEGLLLSSNNFPVHATYCVGVPGWVLPKVNIIDIGGLNDYVTARTPADKNNFRHMAHDRFPPEGYVECFSPNVIIRSRQAVLLPRKDPLIAAYIIECEKKWAEKIKEPDIRSHLSVSRKFVW
;
A
#
# COMPACT_ATOMS: atom_id res chain seq x y z
N MET A 1 5.05 -26.20 -4.10
CA MET A 1 5.88 -27.42 -4.14
C MET A 1 6.48 -27.78 -2.77
N GLY A 2 5.75 -27.74 -1.65
CA GLY A 2 6.28 -28.20 -0.33
C GLY A 2 7.43 -27.38 0.30
N TYR A 3 8.14 -26.53 -0.45
CA TYR A 3 9.28 -25.71 0.02
C TYR A 3 8.91 -24.43 0.78
N GLY A 4 7.64 -24.24 1.13
CA GLY A 4 7.13 -22.98 1.70
C GLY A 4 7.06 -21.85 0.67
N TYR A 5 7.01 -20.60 1.15
CA TYR A 5 6.88 -19.40 0.32
C TYR A 5 8.25 -18.80 -0.03
N VAL A 6 9.02 -19.51 -0.85
CA VAL A 6 10.29 -19.03 -1.40
C VAL A 6 10.14 -18.70 -2.88
N TRP A 7 10.89 -17.72 -3.38
CA TRP A 7 10.85 -17.30 -4.78
C TRP A 7 11.44 -18.36 -5.71
N ASN A 8 12.71 -18.72 -5.50
CA ASN A 8 13.36 -19.86 -6.15
C ASN A 8 13.46 -21.01 -5.14
N PRO A 9 13.19 -22.27 -5.55
CA PRO A 9 13.34 -23.43 -4.69
C PRO A 9 14.82 -23.70 -4.37
N PRO A 10 15.14 -24.54 -3.36
CA PRO A 10 16.51 -24.99 -3.11
C PRO A 10 17.17 -25.52 -4.39
N PRO A 11 18.46 -25.25 -4.60
CA PRO A 11 19.48 -24.84 -3.62
C PRO A 11 19.66 -23.32 -3.46
N PHE A 12 18.84 -22.51 -4.12
CA PHE A 12 18.89 -21.05 -3.98
C PHE A 12 18.58 -20.65 -2.54
N ARG A 13 19.17 -19.53 -2.11
CA ARG A 13 18.87 -18.92 -0.83
C ARG A 13 17.37 -18.65 -0.72
N PRO A 14 16.73 -18.96 0.42
CA PRO A 14 15.35 -18.62 0.63
C PRO A 14 15.20 -17.09 0.62
N VAL A 15 14.49 -16.60 -0.39
CA VAL A 15 14.08 -15.19 -0.51
C VAL A 15 12.58 -15.19 -0.74
N GLU A 16 11.87 -14.30 -0.05
CA GLU A 16 10.44 -14.16 -0.26
C GLU A 16 10.15 -13.42 -1.57
N GLY A 17 9.10 -13.85 -2.25
CA GLY A 17 8.59 -13.23 -3.49
C GLY A 17 7.55 -12.13 -3.26
N TYR A 18 7.31 -11.76 -2.01
CA TYR A 18 6.08 -11.10 -1.59
C TYR A 18 6.34 -10.06 -0.50
N THR A 19 5.39 -9.15 -0.32
CA THR A 19 5.38 -8.20 0.80
C THR A 19 4.12 -8.37 1.67
N ASN A 20 3.27 -9.32 1.28
CA ASN A 20 1.89 -9.45 1.67
C ASN A 20 1.56 -10.90 2.02
N PHE A 21 2.17 -11.37 3.12
CA PHE A 21 2.10 -12.77 3.55
C PHE A 21 0.67 -13.30 3.62
N LEU A 22 -0.23 -12.58 4.29
CA LEU A 22 -1.63 -13.00 4.42
C LEU A 22 -2.32 -13.12 3.05
N TRP A 23 -2.00 -12.24 2.10
CA TRP A 23 -2.59 -12.27 0.77
C TRP A 23 -2.17 -13.53 0.00
N VAL A 24 -0.88 -13.84 0.03
CA VAL A 24 -0.34 -15.06 -0.59
C VAL A 24 -0.94 -16.32 0.05
N VAL A 25 -1.06 -16.35 1.39
CA VAL A 25 -1.68 -17.46 2.11
C VAL A 25 -3.14 -17.67 1.70
N VAL A 26 -3.92 -16.59 1.61
CA VAL A 26 -5.33 -16.68 1.18
C VAL A 26 -5.43 -17.21 -0.25
N LEU A 27 -4.59 -16.74 -1.17
CA LEU A 27 -4.57 -17.23 -2.55
C LEU A 27 -4.15 -18.70 -2.64
N ASP A 28 -3.13 -19.12 -1.88
CA ASP A 28 -2.67 -20.52 -1.84
C ASP A 28 -3.77 -21.45 -1.29
N ILE A 29 -4.48 -21.03 -0.24
CA ILE A 29 -5.60 -21.78 0.33
C ILE A 29 -6.72 -21.94 -0.71
N VAL A 30 -7.12 -20.87 -1.37
CA VAL A 30 -8.18 -20.91 -2.40
C VAL A 30 -7.77 -21.83 -3.54
N TRP A 31 -6.52 -21.73 -4.00
CA TRP A 31 -6.02 -22.58 -5.06
C TRP A 31 -6.02 -24.06 -4.68
N ARG A 32 -5.58 -24.42 -3.46
CA ARG A 32 -5.51 -25.81 -3.02
C ARG A 32 -6.88 -26.44 -2.74
N ILE A 33 -7.81 -25.67 -2.19
CA ILE A 33 -9.13 -26.19 -1.81
C ILE A 33 -10.06 -26.25 -3.02
N PHE A 34 -10.07 -25.22 -3.87
CA PHE A 34 -11.04 -25.09 -4.95
C PHE A 34 -10.44 -25.32 -6.35
N GLY A 35 -9.12 -25.45 -6.48
CA GLY A 35 -8.44 -25.61 -7.77
C GLY A 35 -8.36 -24.34 -8.61
N VAL A 36 -8.89 -23.21 -8.13
CA VAL A 36 -8.91 -21.93 -8.86
C VAL A 36 -7.54 -21.25 -8.75
N ILE A 37 -6.90 -20.97 -9.89
CA ILE A 37 -5.56 -20.41 -9.90
C ILE A 37 -5.52 -18.97 -9.31
N PRO A 38 -4.39 -18.54 -8.70
CA PRO A 38 -4.28 -17.21 -8.10
C PRO A 38 -4.64 -16.03 -9.01
N PRO A 39 -4.22 -15.96 -10.30
CA PRO A 39 -4.58 -14.82 -11.15
C PRO A 39 -6.10 -14.67 -11.36
N GLU A 40 -6.85 -15.78 -11.38
CA GLU A 40 -8.30 -15.75 -11.52
C GLU A 40 -8.99 -15.38 -10.21
N SER A 41 -8.58 -16.01 -9.10
CA SER A 41 -9.21 -15.79 -7.79
C SER A 41 -8.91 -14.42 -7.17
N ALA A 42 -7.73 -13.84 -7.45
CA ALA A 42 -7.27 -12.61 -6.83
C ALA A 42 -8.24 -11.43 -7.00
N ASN A 43 -8.82 -11.26 -8.19
CA ASN A 43 -9.76 -10.16 -8.46
C ASN A 43 -11.06 -10.31 -7.67
N TYR A 44 -11.60 -11.52 -7.56
CA TYR A 44 -12.81 -11.80 -6.80
C TYR A 44 -12.60 -11.61 -5.29
N ILE A 45 -11.47 -12.07 -4.77
CA ILE A 45 -11.13 -11.91 -3.35
C ILE A 45 -10.94 -10.42 -3.03
N SER A 46 -10.24 -9.67 -3.89
CA SER A 46 -10.11 -8.21 -3.76
C SER A 46 -11.49 -7.54 -3.72
N LEU A 47 -12.37 -7.92 -4.63
CA LEU A 47 -13.73 -7.39 -4.72
C LEU A 47 -14.55 -7.65 -3.45
N ILE A 48 -14.45 -8.86 -2.86
CA ILE A 48 -15.09 -9.19 -1.58
C ILE A 48 -14.64 -8.20 -0.49
N PHE A 49 -13.34 -7.97 -0.34
CA PHE A 49 -12.82 -7.03 0.67
C PHE A 49 -13.24 -5.59 0.42
N SER A 50 -13.35 -5.17 -0.84
CA SER A 50 -13.88 -3.85 -1.18
C SER A 50 -15.37 -3.71 -0.82
N TYR A 51 -16.19 -4.74 -1.08
CA TYR A 51 -17.58 -4.75 -0.61
C TYR A 51 -17.67 -4.68 0.92
N LEU A 52 -16.85 -5.47 1.62
CA LEU A 52 -16.81 -5.43 3.08
C LEU A 52 -16.37 -4.05 3.61
N THR A 53 -15.48 -3.34 2.90
CA THR A 53 -15.10 -1.96 3.22
C THR A 53 -16.29 -1.02 3.12
N LEU A 54 -17.12 -1.14 2.07
CA LEU A 54 -18.33 -0.35 1.89
C LEU A 54 -19.38 -0.66 2.96
N VAL A 55 -19.52 -1.93 3.35
CA VAL A 55 -20.43 -2.36 4.42
C VAL A 55 -20.00 -1.76 5.76
N ILE A 56 -18.74 -1.91 6.17
CA ILE A 56 -18.25 -1.34 7.43
C ILE A 56 -18.34 0.20 7.41
N GLY A 57 -17.97 0.83 6.29
CA GLY A 57 -18.11 2.28 6.12
C GLY A 57 -19.57 2.76 6.30
N SER A 58 -20.53 2.01 5.74
CA SER A 58 -21.95 2.27 5.93
C SER A 58 -22.38 2.07 7.39
N CYS A 59 -21.92 1.01 8.05
CA CYS A 59 -22.15 0.78 9.48
C CYS A 59 -21.60 1.92 10.35
N ILE A 60 -20.40 2.42 10.04
CA ILE A 60 -19.79 3.58 10.72
C ILE A 60 -20.73 4.78 10.61
N ILE A 61 -21.20 5.11 9.40
CA ILE A 61 -22.08 6.26 9.15
C ILE A 61 -23.38 6.13 9.94
N LEU A 62 -23.98 4.93 10.00
CA LEU A 62 -25.19 4.69 10.78
C LEU A 62 -24.98 4.83 12.30
N GLN A 63 -23.76 4.59 12.78
CA GLN A 63 -23.39 4.65 14.20
C GLN A 63 -22.78 6.00 14.62
N ILE A 64 -22.59 6.95 13.69
CA ILE A 64 -22.21 8.32 14.03
C ILE A 64 -23.26 8.90 15.00
N ASN A 65 -22.78 9.62 16.02
CA ASN A 65 -23.66 10.39 16.89
C ASN A 65 -24.19 11.63 16.15
N TRP A 66 -25.25 11.43 15.38
CA TRP A 66 -25.92 12.44 14.57
C TRP A 66 -26.65 13.47 15.44
N ASN A 67 -26.63 14.72 15.02
CA ASN A 67 -27.55 15.72 15.52
C ASN A 67 -28.98 15.39 15.07
N SER A 68 -29.99 15.86 15.81
CA SER A 68 -31.40 15.50 15.61
C SER A 68 -31.93 15.87 14.21
N VAL A 69 -31.35 16.89 13.58
CA VAL A 69 -31.73 17.37 12.24
C VAL A 69 -31.22 16.41 11.17
N LEU A 70 -29.92 16.07 11.19
CA LEU A 70 -29.28 15.21 10.19
C LEU A 70 -29.58 13.72 10.37
N TYR A 71 -29.91 13.28 11.59
CA TYR A 71 -30.26 11.89 11.89
C TYR A 71 -31.40 11.36 11.00
N LYS A 72 -32.36 12.24 10.66
CA LYS A 72 -33.48 11.92 9.75
C LYS A 72 -33.01 11.56 8.33
N TYR A 73 -31.85 12.05 7.92
CA TYR A 73 -31.26 11.88 6.58
C TYR A 73 -30.10 10.87 6.59
N ARG A 74 -29.88 10.10 7.66
CA ARG A 74 -28.74 9.17 7.77
C ARG A 74 -28.66 8.16 6.61
N ILE A 75 -29.79 7.71 6.07
CA ILE A 75 -29.82 6.79 4.91
C ILE A 75 -29.36 7.50 3.64
N PHE A 76 -29.72 8.78 3.46
CA PHE A 76 -29.20 9.59 2.36
C PHE A 76 -27.68 9.76 2.46
N PHE A 77 -27.14 9.97 3.67
CA PHE A 77 -25.70 10.01 3.89
C PHE A 77 -25.01 8.68 3.56
N VAL A 78 -25.61 7.54 3.91
CA VAL A 78 -25.10 6.22 3.48
C VAL A 78 -25.12 6.09 1.96
N GLY A 79 -26.23 6.44 1.29
CA GLY A 79 -26.32 6.40 -0.16
C GLY A 79 -25.30 7.30 -0.85
N SER A 80 -25.08 8.50 -0.32
CA SER A 80 -24.08 9.45 -0.83
C SER A 80 -22.64 8.99 -0.58
N PHE A 81 -22.38 8.31 0.54
CA PHE A 81 -21.08 7.68 0.80
C PHE A 81 -20.80 6.57 -0.21
N LEU A 82 -21.76 5.65 -0.40
CA LEU A 82 -21.63 4.56 -1.37
C LEU A 82 -21.42 5.13 -2.77
N PHE A 83 -22.24 6.10 -3.18
CA PHE A 83 -22.10 6.77 -4.46
C PHE A 83 -20.72 7.42 -4.62
N GLY A 84 -20.31 8.29 -3.69
CA GLY A 84 -19.05 9.03 -3.78
C GLY A 84 -17.81 8.15 -3.73
N VAL A 85 -17.82 7.06 -2.96
CA VAL A 85 -16.71 6.09 -2.91
C VAL A 85 -16.69 5.22 -4.17
N MET A 86 -17.84 4.73 -4.63
CA MET A 86 -17.92 3.87 -5.83
C MET A 86 -17.63 4.58 -7.13
N THR A 87 -17.69 5.92 -7.16
CA THR A 87 -17.31 6.75 -8.32
C THR A 87 -15.90 7.32 -8.20
N ASN A 88 -15.21 7.10 -7.08
CA ASN A 88 -13.84 7.55 -6.87
C ASN A 88 -12.85 6.64 -7.62
N ARG A 89 -12.04 7.22 -8.52
CA ARG A 89 -11.13 6.46 -9.40
C ARG A 89 -10.05 5.68 -8.65
N THR A 90 -9.50 6.20 -7.55
CA THR A 90 -8.54 5.47 -6.69
C THR A 90 -9.22 4.27 -6.05
N PHE A 91 -10.42 4.44 -5.48
CA PHE A 91 -11.14 3.31 -4.89
C PHE A 91 -11.48 2.25 -5.93
N ILE A 92 -12.00 2.65 -7.11
CA ILE A 92 -12.31 1.73 -8.22
C ILE A 92 -11.05 0.96 -8.66
N ALA A 93 -9.92 1.66 -8.88
CA ALA A 93 -8.68 1.05 -9.33
C ALA A 93 -8.22 -0.07 -8.36
N TRP A 94 -8.35 0.16 -7.06
CA TRP A 94 -7.96 -0.80 -6.03
C TRP A 94 -9.09 -1.75 -5.60
N THR A 95 -10.28 -1.64 -6.18
CA THR A 95 -11.40 -2.56 -5.90
C THR A 95 -11.19 -3.93 -6.53
N SER A 96 -10.63 -3.94 -7.74
CA SER A 96 -10.50 -5.14 -8.59
C SER A 96 -9.10 -5.33 -9.16
N SER A 97 -8.07 -4.77 -8.50
CA SER A 97 -6.69 -4.86 -8.99
C SER A 97 -6.05 -6.24 -8.80
N GLY A 98 -6.70 -7.15 -8.06
CA GLY A 98 -6.13 -8.45 -7.69
C GLY A 98 -4.96 -8.35 -6.71
N LEU A 99 -4.83 -7.23 -5.99
CA LEU A 99 -3.76 -7.00 -5.02
C LEU A 99 -4.31 -6.96 -3.59
N GLU A 100 -3.40 -7.08 -2.62
CA GLU A 100 -3.70 -7.03 -1.19
C GLU A 100 -4.32 -5.70 -0.73
N THR A 101 -4.26 -4.65 -1.55
CA THR A 101 -4.71 -3.30 -1.21
C THR A 101 -6.14 -3.27 -0.68
N ALA A 102 -7.08 -3.97 -1.34
CA ALA A 102 -8.47 -4.03 -0.89
C ALA A 102 -8.61 -4.67 0.49
N MET A 103 -7.87 -5.76 0.72
CA MET A 103 -7.83 -6.46 2.01
C MET A 103 -7.22 -5.59 3.11
N MET A 104 -6.13 -4.88 2.81
CA MET A 104 -5.49 -3.92 3.72
C MET A 104 -6.47 -2.79 4.10
N ASN A 105 -7.12 -2.18 3.11
CA ASN A 105 -8.10 -1.12 3.31
C ASN A 105 -9.23 -1.59 4.22
N PHE A 106 -9.80 -2.77 3.95
CA PHE A 106 -10.83 -3.35 4.78
C PHE A 106 -10.38 -3.50 6.24
N PHE A 107 -9.22 -4.12 6.49
CA PHE A 107 -8.76 -4.34 7.85
C PHE A 107 -8.43 -3.04 8.60
N ILE A 108 -7.90 -2.01 7.91
CA ILE A 108 -7.69 -0.68 8.51
C ILE A 108 -9.04 -0.07 8.95
N ILE A 109 -10.05 -0.10 8.09
CA ILE A 109 -11.38 0.44 8.39
C ILE A 109 -12.08 -0.39 9.48
N LEU A 110 -11.92 -1.72 9.47
CA LEU A 110 -12.43 -2.62 10.51
C LEU A 110 -11.76 -2.36 11.87
N TRP A 111 -10.44 -2.14 11.89
CA TRP A 111 -9.71 -1.78 13.09
C TRP A 111 -10.18 -0.45 13.66
N ALA A 112 -10.33 0.57 12.82
CA ALA A 112 -10.87 1.87 13.22
C ALA A 112 -12.31 1.73 13.76
N TYR A 113 -13.13 0.90 13.11
CA TYR A 113 -14.49 0.59 13.54
C TYR A 113 -14.51 0.00 14.96
N PHE A 114 -13.73 -1.05 15.22
CA PHE A 114 -13.64 -1.68 16.54
C PHE A 114 -13.13 -0.71 17.61
N CYS A 115 -12.10 0.09 17.30
CA CYS A 115 -11.54 1.06 18.23
C CYS A 115 -12.55 2.15 18.66
N ILE A 116 -13.39 2.62 17.72
CA ILE A 116 -14.25 3.79 17.94
C ILE A 116 -15.66 3.42 18.37
N PHE A 117 -16.26 2.40 17.75
CA PHE A 117 -17.70 2.15 17.84
C PHE A 117 -18.09 0.92 18.68
N VAL A 118 -17.17 -0.03 18.88
CA VAL A 118 -17.48 -1.22 19.69
C VAL A 118 -17.28 -0.93 21.18
N LYS A 119 -18.26 -1.37 21.99
CA LYS A 119 -18.23 -1.20 23.45
C LYS A 119 -17.04 -1.94 24.05
N ARG A 120 -16.28 -1.21 24.87
CA ARG A 120 -15.03 -1.68 25.47
C ARG A 120 -15.23 -2.74 26.53
N THR A 121 -16.35 -2.73 27.25
CA THR A 121 -16.55 -3.53 28.48
C THR A 121 -16.49 -5.05 28.31
N ARG A 122 -16.35 -5.57 27.09
CA ARG A 122 -16.32 -7.01 26.80
C ARG A 122 -14.90 -7.46 26.44
N LEU A 123 -14.51 -8.66 26.87
CA LEU A 123 -13.25 -9.32 26.46
C LEU A 123 -13.12 -9.49 24.94
N VAL A 124 -14.24 -9.46 24.21
CA VAL A 124 -14.27 -9.47 22.75
C VAL A 124 -13.60 -8.22 22.15
N TRP A 125 -13.65 -7.07 22.83
CA TRP A 125 -13.06 -5.83 22.33
C TRP A 125 -11.54 -5.92 22.14
N PRO A 126 -10.72 -6.22 23.18
CA PRO A 126 -9.26 -6.34 23.01
C PRO A 126 -8.89 -7.43 22.00
N PHE A 127 -9.64 -8.53 21.96
CA PHE A 127 -9.44 -9.57 20.93
C PHE A 127 -9.67 -9.03 19.53
N ALA A 128 -10.80 -8.36 19.28
CA ALA A 128 -11.17 -7.86 17.96
C ALA A 128 -10.20 -6.80 17.44
N VAL A 129 -9.79 -5.83 18.27
CA VAL A 129 -8.82 -4.80 17.86
C VAL A 129 -7.43 -5.39 17.62
N SER A 130 -6.97 -6.30 18.50
CA SER A 130 -5.67 -6.98 18.36
C SER A 130 -5.64 -7.89 17.14
N PHE A 131 -6.74 -8.61 16.87
CA PHE A 131 -6.84 -9.49 15.71
C PHE A 131 -6.84 -8.66 14.42
N ALA A 132 -7.65 -7.60 14.33
CA ALA A 132 -7.64 -6.71 13.18
C ALA A 132 -6.25 -6.10 12.94
N ALA A 133 -5.58 -5.58 13.98
CA ALA A 133 -4.22 -5.03 13.87
C ALA A 133 -3.18 -6.06 13.40
N SER A 134 -3.33 -7.31 13.84
CA SER A 134 -2.46 -8.42 13.41
C SER A 134 -2.70 -8.77 11.94
N LEU A 135 -3.96 -8.80 11.49
CA LEU A 135 -4.29 -9.03 10.08
C LEU A 135 -3.74 -7.89 9.18
N ILE A 136 -3.80 -6.64 9.62
CA ILE A 136 -3.16 -5.51 8.92
C ILE A 136 -1.64 -5.78 8.80
N SER A 137 -0.97 -6.13 9.90
CA SER A 137 0.48 -6.39 9.94
C SER A 137 0.91 -7.59 9.07
N LEU A 138 0.07 -8.63 8.97
CA LEU A 138 0.33 -9.78 8.11
C LEU A 138 0.01 -9.49 6.64
N THR A 139 -0.82 -8.48 6.37
CA THR A 139 -1.14 -8.04 5.00
C THR A 139 -0.02 -7.18 4.42
N ARG A 140 0.59 -6.28 5.22
CA ARG A 140 1.76 -5.50 4.81
C ARG A 140 2.63 -5.11 6.02
N PRO A 141 3.96 -4.91 5.87
CA PRO A 141 4.87 -4.61 6.97
C PRO A 141 4.61 -3.27 7.65
N ASP A 142 4.11 -2.28 6.93
CA ASP A 142 3.67 -0.99 7.49
C ASP A 142 2.45 -1.14 8.43
N GLY A 143 1.77 -2.29 8.40
CA GLY A 143 0.76 -2.67 9.36
C GLY A 143 1.27 -2.81 10.80
N LEU A 144 2.59 -2.98 11.01
CA LEU A 144 3.20 -3.02 12.35
C LEU A 144 2.86 -1.77 13.18
N LEU A 145 2.67 -0.63 12.52
CA LEU A 145 2.20 0.60 13.16
C LEU A 145 0.88 0.41 13.92
N TYR A 146 -0.07 -0.33 13.36
CA TYR A 146 -1.36 -0.61 13.97
C TYR A 146 -1.24 -1.62 15.11
N GLY A 147 -0.33 -2.59 14.99
CA GLY A 147 0.03 -3.49 16.09
C GLY A 147 0.56 -2.73 17.30
N MET A 148 1.51 -1.81 17.07
CA MET A 148 2.08 -0.95 18.13
C MET A 148 1.02 -0.02 18.74
N ALA A 149 0.22 0.65 17.92
CA ALA A 149 -0.87 1.50 18.39
C ALA A 149 -1.88 0.71 19.25
N THR A 150 -2.21 -0.51 18.85
CA THR A 150 -3.14 -1.37 19.58
C THR A 150 -2.54 -1.85 20.90
N ALA A 151 -1.29 -2.31 20.90
CA ALA A 151 -0.58 -2.70 22.12
C ALA A 151 -0.53 -1.54 23.12
N PHE A 152 -0.22 -0.33 22.64
CA PHE A 152 -0.22 0.88 23.44
C PHE A 152 -1.60 1.20 24.02
N VAL A 153 -2.67 1.16 23.21
CA VAL A 153 -4.04 1.39 23.69
C VAL A 153 -4.45 0.37 24.76
N VAL A 154 -4.22 -0.93 24.51
CA VAL A 154 -4.57 -2.00 25.46
C VAL A 154 -3.79 -1.82 26.76
N LEU A 155 -2.50 -1.51 26.70
CA LEU A 155 -1.67 -1.26 27.88
C LEU A 155 -2.16 -0.04 28.67
N LEU A 156 -2.43 1.08 27.99
CA LEU A 156 -2.93 2.29 28.65
C LEU A 156 -4.26 2.07 29.36
N LEU A 157 -5.20 1.37 28.71
CA LEU A 157 -6.50 1.06 29.32
C LEU A 157 -6.34 0.10 30.51
N TRP A 158 -5.45 -0.89 30.40
CA TRP A 158 -5.18 -1.82 31.50
C TRP A 158 -4.54 -1.13 32.71
N LEU A 159 -3.67 -0.14 32.49
CA LEU A 159 -3.06 0.67 33.56
C LEU A 159 -4.03 1.71 34.16
N ASP A 160 -5.11 2.06 33.48
CA ASP A 160 -6.10 3.00 34.01
C ASP A 160 -6.97 2.33 35.09
N LYS A 161 -6.67 2.69 36.35
CA LYS A 161 -7.38 2.19 37.54
C LYS A 161 -8.88 2.51 37.54
N ARG A 162 -9.36 3.41 36.68
CA ARG A 162 -10.77 3.79 36.59
C ARG A 162 -11.66 2.72 35.96
N ASP A 163 -11.12 1.94 35.03
CA ASP A 163 -11.91 1.00 34.22
C ASP A 163 -11.99 -0.41 34.81
N ASN A 164 -11.38 -0.65 35.99
CA ASN A 164 -11.33 -1.93 36.72
C ASN A 164 -11.15 -3.17 35.80
N ILE A 165 -10.18 -3.08 34.89
CA ILE A 165 -9.97 -4.05 33.82
C ILE A 165 -9.19 -5.26 34.35
N SER A 166 -9.77 -6.45 34.23
CA SER A 166 -9.12 -7.70 34.69
C SER A 166 -7.88 -8.06 33.85
N LYS A 167 -6.94 -8.81 34.43
CA LYS A 167 -5.77 -9.38 33.71
C LYS A 167 -6.15 -10.22 32.48
N LYS A 168 -7.39 -10.73 32.41
CA LYS A 168 -7.92 -11.47 31.24
C LYS A 168 -7.93 -10.62 29.97
N TRP A 169 -7.91 -9.29 30.08
CA TRP A 169 -7.79 -8.41 28.92
C TRP A 169 -6.45 -8.52 28.20
N LEU A 170 -5.36 -8.64 28.95
CA LEU A 170 -4.04 -8.84 28.36
C LEU A 170 -3.99 -10.17 27.62
N LEU A 171 -4.61 -11.21 28.18
CA LEU A 171 -4.77 -12.51 27.52
C LEU A 171 -5.67 -12.43 26.28
N ALA A 172 -6.76 -11.64 26.33
CA ALA A 172 -7.64 -11.44 25.19
C ALA A 172 -6.96 -10.66 24.05
N ALA A 173 -5.92 -9.87 24.34
CA ALA A 173 -5.08 -9.22 23.34
C ALA A 173 -4.01 -10.14 22.73
N SER A 174 -4.01 -11.44 23.06
CA SER A 174 -3.10 -12.46 22.52
C SER A 174 -3.03 -12.57 20.99
N PRO A 175 -4.02 -12.15 20.16
CA PRO A 175 -3.82 -12.12 18.73
C PRO A 175 -2.60 -11.32 18.26
N LEU A 176 -2.15 -10.31 19.03
CA LEU A 176 -0.89 -9.59 18.75
C LEU A 176 0.33 -10.51 18.68
N LEU A 177 0.30 -11.68 19.33
CA LEU A 177 1.36 -12.67 19.24
C LEU A 177 1.52 -13.22 17.82
N LEU A 178 0.50 -13.16 16.96
CA LEU A 178 0.61 -13.54 15.55
C LEU A 178 1.68 -12.70 14.82
N ILE A 179 1.82 -11.42 15.19
CA ILE A 179 2.86 -10.55 14.63
C ILE A 179 4.24 -11.08 15.02
N ILE A 180 4.42 -11.40 16.31
CA ILE A 180 5.70 -11.90 16.84
C ILE A 180 6.04 -13.26 16.21
N PHE A 181 5.07 -14.18 16.14
CA PHE A 181 5.27 -15.49 15.53
C PHE A 181 5.60 -15.39 14.05
N HIS A 182 4.92 -14.52 13.29
CA HIS A 182 5.23 -14.29 11.89
C HIS A 182 6.62 -13.71 11.71
N LEU A 183 7.02 -12.70 12.50
CA LEU A 183 8.37 -12.14 12.45
C LEU A 183 9.44 -13.16 12.84
N GLY A 184 9.19 -13.99 13.86
CA GLY A 184 10.10 -15.06 14.27
C GLY A 184 10.24 -16.15 13.20
N TRP A 185 9.13 -16.59 12.60
CA TRP A 185 9.14 -17.52 11.47
C TRP A 185 9.90 -16.96 10.27
N ARG A 186 9.65 -15.69 9.95
CA ARG A 186 10.32 -14.96 8.86
C ARG A 186 11.82 -14.86 9.09
N LEU A 187 12.26 -14.48 10.29
CA LEU A 187 13.67 -14.42 10.65
C LEU A 187 14.32 -15.81 10.51
N LYS A 188 13.65 -16.86 10.99
CA LYS A 188 14.14 -18.24 10.87
C LYS A 188 14.22 -18.70 9.41
N THR A 189 13.28 -18.29 8.56
CA THR A 189 13.16 -18.78 7.17
C THR A 189 14.05 -18.00 6.20
N TYR A 190 14.10 -16.67 6.31
CA TYR A 190 14.79 -15.79 5.35
C TYR A 190 16.05 -15.13 5.93
N GLY A 191 16.24 -15.21 7.25
CA GLY A 191 17.35 -14.57 7.96
C GLY A 191 17.17 -13.07 8.22
N GLU A 192 15.98 -12.51 7.97
CA GLU A 192 15.75 -11.06 7.93
C GLU A 192 14.43 -10.63 8.59
N TRP A 193 14.44 -9.47 9.25
CA TRP A 193 13.25 -8.90 9.91
C TRP A 193 12.29 -8.21 8.94
N LEU A 194 12.80 -7.63 7.85
CA LEU A 194 12.02 -6.83 6.89
C LEU A 194 12.01 -7.45 5.50
N PRO A 195 10.98 -7.13 4.69
CA PRO A 195 10.90 -7.31 3.25
C PRO A 195 12.18 -7.53 2.46
N ASN A 196 12.41 -8.56 1.64
CA ASN A 196 13.43 -8.41 0.59
C ASN A 196 13.10 -7.20 -0.30
N THR A 197 11.82 -7.06 -0.64
CA THR A 197 11.26 -5.89 -1.34
C THR A 197 11.44 -4.57 -0.60
N PHE A 198 11.56 -4.57 0.74
CA PHE A 198 11.86 -3.35 1.50
C PHE A 198 13.27 -2.88 1.15
N TYR A 199 14.26 -3.77 1.19
CA TYR A 199 15.64 -3.43 0.82
C TYR A 199 15.76 -3.02 -0.65
N ALA A 200 15.03 -3.70 -1.54
CA ALA A 200 15.01 -3.36 -2.96
C ALA A 200 14.48 -1.94 -3.24
N LYS A 201 13.40 -1.54 -2.53
CA LYS A 201 12.68 -0.29 -2.80
C LYS A 201 13.18 0.90 -1.99
N GLN A 202 13.60 0.69 -0.74
CA GLN A 202 14.05 1.76 0.14
C GLN A 202 15.55 1.99 0.00
N VAL A 203 15.89 3.10 -0.65
CA VAL A 203 17.27 3.55 -0.81
C VAL A 203 17.59 4.71 0.11
N ALA A 204 16.74 5.73 0.10
CA ALA A 204 16.87 6.93 0.92
C ALA A 204 15.51 7.60 1.09
N ILE A 205 15.37 8.33 2.21
CA ILE A 205 14.20 9.17 2.52
C ILE A 205 13.96 10.14 1.36
N TRP A 206 12.71 10.24 0.88
CA TRP A 206 12.37 11.04 -0.30
C TRP A 206 11.15 11.96 -0.12
N PRO A 207 11.27 12.99 0.74
CA PRO A 207 10.13 13.85 1.07
C PRO A 207 9.65 14.69 -0.13
N GLU A 208 10.54 15.09 -1.05
CA GLU A 208 10.13 15.84 -2.25
C GLU A 208 9.10 15.04 -3.07
N SER A 209 9.40 13.78 -3.36
CA SER A 209 8.47 12.91 -4.10
C SER A 209 7.17 12.71 -3.35
N GLY A 210 7.23 12.44 -2.04
CA GLY A 210 6.01 12.15 -1.29
C GLY A 210 5.15 13.41 -1.04
N ILE A 211 5.74 14.60 -0.90
CA ILE A 211 4.99 15.87 -0.87
C ILE A 211 4.28 16.09 -2.22
N ARG A 212 4.97 15.90 -3.34
CA ARG A 212 4.37 15.97 -4.69
C ARG A 212 3.25 14.95 -4.84
N TYR A 213 3.45 13.73 -4.35
CA TYR A 213 2.45 12.67 -4.33
C TYR A 213 1.19 13.06 -3.54
N ALA A 214 1.36 13.65 -2.35
CA ALA A 214 0.26 14.16 -1.53
C ALA A 214 -0.46 15.36 -2.17
N ILE A 215 0.28 16.28 -2.80
CA ILE A 215 -0.30 17.40 -3.54
C ILE A 215 -1.10 16.88 -4.74
N SER A 216 -0.57 15.91 -5.49
CA SER A 216 -1.26 15.28 -6.61
C SER A 216 -2.58 14.66 -6.16
N PHE A 217 -2.58 13.91 -5.05
CA PHE A 217 -3.80 13.34 -4.45
C PHE A 217 -4.81 14.40 -3.99
N LEU A 218 -4.32 15.48 -3.34
CA LEU A 218 -5.16 16.60 -2.89
C LEU A 218 -5.82 17.32 -4.06
N LEU A 219 -5.09 17.54 -5.16
CA LEU A 219 -5.60 18.17 -6.36
C LEU A 219 -6.56 17.26 -7.12
N GLU A 220 -6.25 15.96 -7.21
CA GLU A 220 -7.08 15.01 -7.93
C GLU A 220 -8.47 14.88 -7.32
N TYR A 221 -8.58 14.89 -5.99
CA TYR A 221 -9.86 14.73 -5.29
C TYR A 221 -10.40 16.00 -4.66
N ALA A 222 -9.87 17.17 -5.04
CA ALA A 222 -10.27 18.48 -4.51
C ALA A 222 -10.34 18.53 -2.97
N LEU A 223 -9.39 17.89 -2.29
CA LEU A 223 -9.41 17.73 -0.83
C LEU A 223 -9.24 19.06 -0.07
N TRP A 224 -8.86 20.13 -0.76
CA TRP A 224 -8.94 21.50 -0.22
C TRP A 224 -10.37 21.92 0.14
N PHE A 225 -11.40 21.35 -0.49
CA PHE A 225 -12.79 21.60 -0.10
C PHE A 225 -13.14 20.85 1.19
N TRP A 226 -12.55 19.67 1.40
CA TRP A 226 -12.65 18.90 2.63
C TRP A 226 -11.97 19.59 3.82
N THR A 227 -10.86 20.32 3.60
CA THR A 227 -10.16 21.02 4.70
C THR A 227 -10.97 22.19 5.28
N ALA A 228 -11.86 22.82 4.51
CA ALA A 228 -12.66 23.96 4.98
C ALA A 228 -13.54 23.63 6.23
N PRO A 229 -14.41 22.60 6.23
CA PRO A 229 -15.19 22.25 7.42
C PRO A 229 -14.32 21.72 8.57
N LEU A 230 -13.18 21.07 8.27
CA LEU A 230 -12.20 20.69 9.28
C LEU A 230 -11.63 21.92 10.01
N LEU A 231 -11.21 22.95 9.26
CA LEU A 231 -10.68 24.20 9.81
C LEU A 231 -11.75 24.93 10.63
N LEU A 232 -12.98 25.02 10.13
CA LEU A 232 -14.12 25.62 10.85
C LEU A 232 -14.41 24.88 12.16
N PHE A 233 -14.43 23.55 12.13
CA PHE A 233 -14.62 22.72 13.32
C PHE A 233 -13.49 22.96 14.35
N THR A 234 -12.24 22.95 13.88
CA THR A 234 -11.06 23.17 14.72
C THR A 234 -11.09 24.56 15.36
N PHE A 235 -11.41 25.59 14.58
CA PHE A 235 -11.53 26.97 15.05
C PHE A 235 -12.64 27.13 16.10
N LYS A 236 -13.85 26.58 15.86
CA LYS A 236 -14.93 26.58 16.86
C LYS A 236 -14.52 25.91 18.16
N LYS A 237 -13.79 24.79 18.08
CA LYS A 237 -13.29 24.06 19.25
C LYS A 237 -12.26 24.89 20.03
N LEU A 238 -11.33 25.55 19.34
CA LEU A 238 -10.34 26.45 19.95
C LEU A 238 -11.00 27.63 20.66
N LEU A 239 -12.00 28.27 20.03
CA LEU A 239 -12.78 29.35 20.67
C LEU A 239 -13.54 28.87 21.91
N SER A 240 -14.11 27.66 21.87
CA SER A 240 -14.79 27.06 23.03
C SER A 240 -13.83 26.81 24.19
N ILE A 241 -12.58 26.40 23.92
CA ILE A 241 -11.56 26.21 24.95
C ILE A 241 -11.16 27.56 25.56
N LYS A 242 -10.99 28.60 24.74
CA LYS A 242 -10.61 29.96 25.19
C LYS A 242 -11.68 30.63 26.07
N LYS A 243 -12.97 30.29 25.91
CA LYS A 243 -14.06 30.79 26.77
C LYS A 243 -14.13 30.12 28.16
N SER A 244 -13.41 29.01 28.36
CA SER A 244 -13.35 28.34 29.66
C SER A 244 -12.38 29.10 30.58
N LYS A 245 -12.91 29.76 31.61
CA LYS A 245 -12.21 30.69 32.55
C LYS A 245 -11.02 30.12 33.36
N ASN A 246 -10.53 28.90 33.09
CA ASN A 246 -9.58 28.17 33.93
C ASN A 246 -8.24 27.80 33.23
N TYR A 247 -7.74 28.55 32.25
CA TYR A 247 -6.54 28.14 31.49
C TYR A 247 -5.37 29.15 31.54
N PRO A 248 -4.12 28.70 31.77
CA PRO A 248 -2.95 29.57 31.92
C PRO A 248 -2.32 30.03 30.59
N ASP A 249 -1.80 31.27 30.60
CA ASP A 249 -1.47 32.17 29.48
C ASP A 249 -0.22 31.87 28.61
N ARG A 250 0.11 30.61 28.26
CA ARG A 250 1.25 30.35 27.35
C ARG A 250 0.91 29.44 26.18
N VAL A 251 1.51 29.72 25.02
CA VAL A 251 1.37 28.94 23.77
C VAL A 251 1.80 27.47 23.96
N CYS A 252 2.80 27.19 24.81
CA CYS A 252 3.14 25.81 25.25
C CYS A 252 1.98 25.13 26.02
N GLY A 253 1.17 25.91 26.72
CA GLY A 253 -0.04 25.47 27.39
C GLY A 253 -1.11 24.96 26.42
N LEU A 254 -1.13 25.37 25.15
CA LEU A 254 -2.14 24.92 24.18
C LEU A 254 -1.86 23.50 23.66
N LEU A 255 -0.59 23.17 23.41
CA LEU A 255 -0.14 21.82 23.05
C LEU A 255 -0.27 20.87 24.25
N LEU A 256 0.16 21.31 25.43
CA LEU A 256 -0.02 20.59 26.70
C LEU A 256 -1.49 20.50 27.14
N CYS A 257 -2.36 21.44 26.77
CA CYS A 257 -3.82 21.36 26.98
C CYS A 257 -4.50 20.45 25.98
N PHE A 258 -4.00 20.35 24.74
CA PHE A 258 -4.50 19.36 23.79
C PHE A 258 -4.17 17.94 24.28
N ILE A 259 -2.97 17.74 24.80
CA ILE A 259 -2.50 16.48 25.38
C ILE A 259 -3.17 16.19 26.73
N SER A 260 -3.32 17.18 27.62
CA SER A 260 -3.98 16.98 28.93
C SER A 260 -5.51 16.96 28.85
N GLY A 261 -6.10 17.59 27.84
CA GLY A 261 -7.52 17.45 27.46
C GLY A 261 -7.83 16.09 26.84
N LEU A 262 -6.87 15.46 26.13
CA LEU A 262 -6.92 14.03 25.76
C LEU A 262 -6.90 13.11 27.00
N TYR A 263 -6.26 13.54 28.09
CA TYR A 263 -6.10 12.79 29.34
C TYR A 263 -7.30 12.92 30.31
N ARG A 264 -8.03 14.05 30.26
CA ARG A 264 -9.18 14.32 31.15
C ARG A 264 -10.51 14.15 30.41
N LYS A 265 -10.96 12.89 30.32
CA LYS A 265 -12.31 12.44 29.93
C LYS A 265 -12.71 12.75 28.47
N ALA A 266 -12.53 11.72 27.62
CA ALA A 266 -13.05 11.55 26.25
C ALA A 266 -12.43 12.46 25.14
N PRO A 267 -11.70 11.93 24.12
CA PRO A 267 -11.60 10.54 23.64
C PRO A 267 -10.17 10.12 23.20
N LEU A 268 -9.37 9.56 24.10
CA LEU A 268 -8.00 9.10 23.81
C LEU A 268 -7.90 8.14 22.61
N ILE A 269 -8.80 7.15 22.53
CA ILE A 269 -8.75 6.12 21.48
C ILE A 269 -9.01 6.70 20.07
N PRO A 270 -10.09 7.47 19.81
CA PRO A 270 -10.23 8.17 18.53
C PRO A 270 -9.02 9.05 18.18
N GLY A 271 -8.39 9.69 19.16
CA GLY A 271 -7.14 10.42 18.95
C GLY A 271 -6.02 9.53 18.45
N ILE A 272 -5.78 8.38 19.10
CA ILE A 272 -4.78 7.40 18.68
C ILE A 272 -5.11 6.84 17.29
N VAL A 273 -6.38 6.51 17.01
CA VAL A 273 -6.80 6.05 15.67
C VAL A 273 -6.45 7.08 14.61
N ILE A 274 -6.85 8.34 14.79
CA ILE A 274 -6.56 9.43 13.86
C ILE A 274 -5.05 9.61 13.68
N LEU A 275 -4.29 9.64 14.78
CA LEU A 275 -2.83 9.76 14.74
C LEU A 275 -2.18 8.57 14.02
N THR A 276 -2.68 7.35 14.21
CA THR A 276 -2.18 6.15 13.52
C THR A 276 -2.41 6.25 12.01
N LEU A 277 -3.62 6.66 11.59
CA LEU A 277 -3.94 6.84 10.17
C LEU A 277 -3.12 7.97 9.53
N ILE A 278 -2.91 9.08 10.25
CA ILE A 278 -2.06 10.20 9.80
C ILE A 278 -0.60 9.76 9.73
N ALA A 279 -0.09 9.05 10.74
CA ALA A 279 1.29 8.56 10.76
C ALA A 279 1.55 7.58 9.61
N HIS A 280 0.59 6.71 9.28
CA HIS A 280 0.66 5.88 8.07
C HIS A 280 0.81 6.75 6.82
N ALA A 281 -0.09 7.70 6.61
CA ALA A 281 -0.03 8.56 5.42
C ALA A 281 1.29 9.34 5.36
N LEU A 282 1.71 9.94 6.48
CA LEU A 282 2.96 10.70 6.58
C LEU A 282 4.21 9.84 6.37
N TYR A 283 4.19 8.56 6.75
CA TYR A 283 5.30 7.65 6.46
C TYR A 283 5.52 7.56 4.94
N TYR A 284 4.45 7.44 4.14
CA TYR A 284 4.57 7.45 2.69
C TYR A 284 4.91 8.82 2.11
N THR A 285 4.40 9.92 2.70
CA THR A 285 4.68 11.29 2.25
C THR A 285 6.12 11.73 2.54
N LEU A 286 6.63 11.44 3.73
CA LEU A 286 7.86 12.05 4.24
C LEU A 286 9.05 11.11 4.20
N ILE A 287 8.82 9.79 4.31
CA ILE A 287 9.89 8.79 4.35
C ILE A 287 10.01 8.07 3.02
N VAL A 288 8.96 7.35 2.59
CA VAL A 288 9.02 6.52 1.38
C VAL A 288 9.11 7.36 0.10
N GLY A 289 8.34 8.45 0.03
CA GLY A 289 8.24 9.28 -1.17
C GLY A 289 7.10 8.89 -2.12
N GLY A 290 6.07 8.18 -1.64
CA GLY A 290 4.91 7.74 -2.44
C GLY A 290 4.88 6.23 -2.69
N ASP A 291 4.30 5.82 -3.81
CA ASP A 291 4.25 4.43 -4.27
C ASP A 291 4.43 4.42 -5.79
N HIS A 292 4.94 3.30 -6.32
CA HIS A 292 5.02 3.12 -7.77
C HIS A 292 3.63 3.18 -8.41
N PHE A 293 2.62 2.59 -7.76
CA PHE A 293 1.25 2.57 -8.24
C PHE A 293 0.44 3.79 -7.79
N GLU A 294 -0.56 4.17 -8.59
CA GLU A 294 -1.50 5.28 -8.35
C GLU A 294 -2.19 5.24 -6.97
N TYR A 295 -1.78 6.13 -6.06
CA TYR A 295 -2.39 6.38 -4.74
C TYR A 295 -2.62 5.15 -3.86
N ARG A 296 -1.92 4.03 -4.09
CA ARG A 296 -2.17 2.76 -3.41
C ARG A 296 -2.15 2.88 -1.87
N PRO A 297 -1.14 3.50 -1.23
CA PRO A 297 -1.09 3.65 0.22
C PRO A 297 -2.12 4.66 0.76
N TYR A 298 -2.72 5.50 -0.09
CA TYR A 298 -3.76 6.45 0.30
C TYR A 298 -5.17 5.93 0.04
N SER A 299 -5.33 4.75 -0.56
CA SER A 299 -6.64 4.25 -0.97
C SER A 299 -7.61 4.05 0.22
N PHE A 300 -7.12 3.65 1.41
CA PHE A 300 -7.93 3.61 2.63
C PHE A 300 -8.44 4.99 3.09
N LEU A 301 -7.78 6.07 2.69
CA LEU A 301 -8.21 7.43 3.05
C LEU A 301 -9.50 7.81 2.34
N ILE A 302 -9.81 7.23 1.17
CA ILE A 302 -11.03 7.57 0.42
C ILE A 302 -12.29 7.39 1.29
N PRO A 303 -12.61 6.20 1.84
CA PRO A 303 -13.77 6.06 2.73
C PRO A 303 -13.64 6.92 4.00
N CYS A 304 -12.45 7.06 4.58
CA CYS A 304 -12.21 7.92 5.76
C CYS A 304 -12.52 9.40 5.49
N ILE A 305 -12.18 9.92 4.31
CA ILE A 305 -12.42 11.30 3.89
C ILE A 305 -13.92 11.56 3.79
N PHE A 306 -14.69 10.68 3.15
CA PHE A 306 -16.15 10.81 3.07
C PHE A 306 -16.81 10.73 4.46
N ILE A 307 -16.43 9.73 5.27
CA ILE A 307 -16.96 9.57 6.64
C ILE A 307 -16.64 10.80 7.49
N SER A 308 -15.39 11.29 7.46
CA SER A 308 -14.97 12.45 8.24
C SER A 308 -15.64 13.74 7.75
N PHE A 309 -15.85 13.91 6.44
CA PHE A 309 -16.58 15.06 5.90
C PHE A 309 -17.99 15.13 6.47
N MET A 310 -18.73 14.01 6.41
CA MET A 310 -20.08 13.91 6.98
C MET A 310 -20.08 14.15 8.49
N TRP A 311 -19.06 13.64 9.19
CA TRP A 311 -18.90 13.89 10.62
C TRP A 311 -18.67 15.37 10.92
N PHE A 312 -17.84 16.09 10.15
CA PHE A 312 -17.63 17.53 10.32
C PHE A 312 -18.91 18.32 10.06
N LEU A 313 -19.65 18.01 8.99
CA LEU A 313 -20.94 18.63 8.71
C LEU A 313 -21.93 18.43 9.88
N ASN A 314 -21.97 17.23 10.43
CA ASN A 314 -22.78 16.90 11.59
C ASN A 314 -22.38 17.68 12.85
N LYS A 315 -21.07 17.81 13.12
CA LYS A 315 -20.54 18.56 14.26
C LYS A 315 -20.60 20.07 14.10
N ALA A 316 -20.64 20.58 12.88
CA ALA A 316 -20.80 22.01 12.61
C ALA A 316 -22.19 22.55 13.04
N GLY A 317 -23.17 21.65 13.28
CA GLY A 317 -24.52 22.00 13.69
C GLY A 317 -25.36 22.59 12.56
N GLY A 318 -25.00 22.30 11.31
CA GLY A 318 -25.68 22.84 10.13
C GLY A 318 -27.10 22.31 9.95
N LYS A 319 -27.92 23.08 9.22
CA LYS A 319 -29.23 22.62 8.72
C LYS A 319 -29.04 21.47 7.71
N ALA A 320 -30.09 20.67 7.51
CA ALA A 320 -30.05 19.52 6.60
C ALA A 320 -29.66 19.89 5.16
N LEU A 321 -30.43 20.81 4.55
CA LEU A 321 -30.24 21.15 3.13
C LEU A 321 -28.83 21.70 2.82
N PRO A 322 -28.27 22.69 3.55
CA PRO A 322 -26.89 23.13 3.33
C PRO A 322 -25.86 22.00 3.47
N SER A 323 -26.03 21.11 4.46
CA SER A 323 -25.10 19.99 4.68
C SER A 323 -25.14 18.99 3.52
N ILE A 324 -26.34 18.70 3.00
CA ILE A 324 -26.54 17.85 1.82
C ILE A 324 -25.90 18.50 0.59
N ILE A 325 -26.16 19.79 0.35
CA ILE A 325 -25.56 20.53 -0.77
C ILE A 325 -24.03 20.50 -0.68
N MET A 326 -23.45 20.78 0.49
CA MET A 326 -22.00 20.73 0.67
C MET A 326 -21.41 19.34 0.38
N LEU A 327 -22.09 18.27 0.79
CA LEU A 327 -21.66 16.89 0.49
C LEU A 327 -21.72 16.60 -1.01
N LEU A 328 -22.81 16.97 -1.68
CA LEU A 328 -22.95 16.79 -3.12
C LEU A 328 -21.88 17.60 -3.87
N VAL A 329 -21.66 18.86 -3.50
CA VAL A 329 -20.60 19.70 -4.06
C VAL A 329 -19.23 19.06 -3.85
N PHE A 330 -18.93 18.52 -2.67
CA PHE A 330 -17.67 17.81 -2.43
C PHE A 330 -17.50 16.61 -3.38
N ILE A 331 -18.55 15.78 -3.53
CA ILE A 331 -18.54 14.65 -4.47
C ILE A 331 -18.26 15.14 -5.90
N PHE A 332 -19.02 16.13 -6.39
CA PHE A 332 -18.87 16.64 -7.75
C PHE A 332 -17.54 17.34 -8.00
N LEU A 333 -16.98 18.05 -7.01
CA LEU A 333 -15.65 18.67 -7.12
C LEU A 333 -14.52 17.63 -7.18
N SER A 334 -14.73 16.42 -6.67
CA SER A 334 -13.74 15.34 -6.69
C SER A 334 -13.62 14.62 -8.05
N TYR A 335 -14.49 14.95 -9.02
CA TYR A 335 -14.56 14.24 -10.30
C TYR A 335 -13.73 14.82 -11.46
N PRO A 336 -13.62 16.15 -11.65
CA PRO A 336 -13.10 16.71 -12.89
C PRO A 336 -11.71 16.20 -13.26
N VAL A 337 -10.74 16.20 -12.32
CA VAL A 337 -9.36 15.76 -12.60
C VAL A 337 -9.31 14.27 -12.98
N PRO A 338 -9.72 13.33 -12.11
CA PRO A 338 -9.54 11.91 -12.36
C PRO A 338 -10.37 11.41 -13.56
N TRP A 339 -11.57 11.95 -13.76
CA TRP A 339 -12.42 11.55 -14.89
C TRP A 339 -12.00 12.18 -16.22
N THR A 340 -11.44 13.40 -16.23
CA THR A 340 -10.81 13.96 -17.45
C THR A 340 -9.60 13.12 -17.84
N HIS A 341 -8.74 12.79 -16.88
CA HIS A 341 -7.58 11.94 -17.14
C HIS A 341 -8.01 10.56 -17.67
N TRP A 342 -9.00 9.92 -17.04
CA TRP A 342 -9.55 8.65 -17.53
C TRP A 342 -10.11 8.78 -18.95
N ALA A 343 -10.89 9.81 -19.25
CA ALA A 343 -11.48 10.03 -20.58
C ALA A 343 -10.41 10.13 -21.67
N LEU A 344 -9.26 10.72 -21.37
CA LEU A 344 -8.14 10.85 -22.32
C LEU A 344 -7.31 9.56 -22.47
N THR A 345 -7.28 8.70 -21.45
CA THR A 345 -6.30 7.60 -21.38
C THR A 345 -6.89 6.20 -21.53
N HIS A 346 -8.17 5.98 -21.21
CA HIS A 346 -8.76 4.62 -21.16
C HIS A 346 -8.74 3.85 -22.50
N ARG A 347 -8.61 4.56 -23.63
CA ARG A 347 -8.55 3.98 -24.99
C ARG A 347 -7.12 3.77 -25.51
N LEU A 348 -6.10 4.19 -24.77
CA LEU A 348 -4.72 3.90 -25.14
C LEU A 348 -4.48 2.41 -24.86
N THR A 349 -4.22 1.62 -25.90
CA THR A 349 -4.22 0.15 -25.82
C THR A 349 -2.90 -0.50 -26.17
N THR A 350 -1.92 0.29 -26.63
CA THR A 350 -0.59 -0.21 -27.00
C THR A 350 0.48 0.17 -25.99
N ARG A 351 1.59 -0.60 -25.95
CA ARG A 351 2.71 -0.26 -25.06
C ARG A 351 3.36 1.07 -25.45
N GLN A 352 3.45 1.37 -26.74
CA GLN A 352 4.02 2.62 -27.26
C GLN A 352 3.26 3.85 -26.74
N GLU A 353 1.93 3.78 -26.70
CA GLU A 353 1.10 4.88 -26.18
C GLU A 353 1.17 5.04 -24.66
N THR A 354 1.42 3.94 -23.93
CA THR A 354 1.27 3.88 -22.47
C THR A 354 2.58 3.82 -21.70
N PHE A 355 3.73 3.79 -22.37
CA PHE A 355 5.03 3.77 -21.70
C PHE A 355 5.34 5.13 -21.09
N VAL A 356 5.48 5.21 -19.76
CA VAL A 356 5.69 6.48 -19.04
C VAL A 356 4.55 7.46 -19.39
N MET A 357 3.30 7.03 -19.20
CA MET A 357 2.14 7.70 -19.80
C MET A 357 1.90 9.09 -19.18
N ARG A 358 2.39 10.14 -19.84
CA ARG A 358 2.22 11.57 -19.47
C ARG A 358 1.21 12.24 -20.39
N ILE A 359 -0.05 12.30 -19.98
CA ILE A 359 -1.13 12.92 -20.76
C ILE A 359 -1.67 14.14 -20.00
N PRO A 360 -1.52 15.37 -20.54
CA PRO A 360 -1.98 16.57 -19.86
C PRO A 360 -3.50 16.66 -19.91
N ILE A 361 -4.12 17.06 -18.79
CA ILE A 361 -5.56 17.31 -18.74
C ILE A 361 -5.91 18.79 -18.91
N SER A 362 -4.95 19.70 -18.70
CA SER A 362 -5.21 21.14 -18.66
C SER A 362 -5.72 21.74 -19.97
N GLU A 363 -5.34 21.19 -21.11
CA GLU A 363 -5.82 21.63 -22.42
C GLU A 363 -7.33 21.41 -22.60
N ARG A 364 -7.89 20.41 -21.92
CA ARG A 364 -9.34 20.10 -21.94
C ARG A 364 -10.14 20.95 -20.97
N TRP A 365 -9.48 21.74 -20.12
CA TRP A 365 -10.14 22.54 -19.09
C TRP A 365 -10.42 23.97 -19.57
N PRO A 366 -11.56 24.57 -19.12
CA PRO A 366 -11.88 25.96 -19.41
C PRO A 366 -10.77 26.93 -18.98
N LYS A 367 -10.54 27.98 -19.77
CA LYS A 367 -9.43 28.93 -19.60
C LYS A 367 -9.27 29.43 -18.16
N TYR A 368 -10.37 29.77 -17.48
CA TYR A 368 -10.36 30.36 -16.13
C TYR A 368 -9.98 29.41 -15.00
N ILE A 369 -10.15 28.09 -15.20
CA ILE A 369 -9.79 27.07 -14.20
C ILE A 369 -8.64 26.17 -14.66
N ARG A 370 -8.10 26.43 -15.86
CA ARG A 370 -6.98 25.69 -16.45
C ARG A 370 -5.75 25.66 -15.55
N TRP A 371 -5.50 26.73 -14.79
CA TRP A 371 -4.37 26.80 -13.87
C TRP A 371 -4.36 25.65 -12.84
N TYR A 372 -5.54 25.19 -12.42
CA TYR A 372 -5.69 24.09 -11.46
C TYR A 372 -5.24 22.76 -12.08
N ALA A 373 -5.74 22.47 -13.28
CA ALA A 373 -5.34 21.30 -14.06
C ALA A 373 -3.87 21.35 -14.46
N SER A 374 -3.33 22.52 -14.83
CA SER A 374 -1.90 22.66 -15.15
C SER A 374 -1.02 22.43 -13.92
N LEU A 375 -1.48 22.81 -12.72
CA LEU A 375 -0.76 22.49 -11.49
C LEU A 375 -0.74 20.98 -11.25
N PHE A 376 -1.87 20.29 -11.46
CA PHE A 376 -1.94 18.84 -11.40
C PHE A 376 -0.98 18.20 -12.42
N ASP A 377 -1.05 18.60 -13.71
CA ASP A 377 -0.19 18.07 -14.78
C ASP A 377 1.30 18.17 -14.41
N ARG A 378 1.76 19.34 -13.93
CA ARG A 378 3.17 19.53 -13.53
C ARG A 378 3.62 18.58 -12.43
N VAL A 379 2.81 18.40 -11.40
CA VAL A 379 3.14 17.52 -10.28
C VAL A 379 3.11 16.06 -10.72
N GLN A 380 2.09 15.68 -11.49
CA GLN A 380 1.85 14.32 -11.95
C GLN A 380 2.93 13.87 -12.95
N PHE A 381 3.38 14.74 -13.85
CA PHE A 381 4.46 14.43 -14.80
C PHE A 381 5.79 14.20 -14.12
N TRP A 382 6.14 15.05 -13.13
CA TRP A 382 7.33 14.83 -12.32
C TRP A 382 7.28 13.47 -11.63
N LEU A 383 6.12 13.09 -11.06
CA LEU A 383 5.96 11.79 -10.41
C LEU A 383 6.15 10.64 -11.40
N ILE A 384 5.53 10.69 -12.58
CA ILE A 384 5.67 9.65 -13.62
C ILE A 384 7.13 9.49 -14.06
N GLU A 385 7.86 10.58 -14.28
CA GLU A 385 9.27 10.54 -14.68
C GLU A 385 10.12 9.75 -13.67
N HIS A 386 9.79 9.88 -12.39
CA HIS A 386 10.43 9.17 -11.28
C HIS A 386 9.82 7.79 -10.99
N ARG A 387 8.91 7.30 -11.86
CA ARG A 387 8.18 6.05 -11.70
C ARG A 387 7.31 6.01 -10.43
N VAL A 388 6.83 7.16 -9.98
CA VAL A 388 5.95 7.32 -8.82
C VAL A 388 4.53 7.62 -9.32
N CYS A 389 3.52 7.09 -8.63
CA CYS A 389 2.11 7.33 -8.96
C CYS A 389 1.75 7.00 -10.42
N MET A 390 2.34 5.94 -10.96
CA MET A 390 2.10 5.46 -12.31
C MET A 390 0.62 5.09 -12.47
N ARG A 391 0.02 5.58 -13.56
CA ARG A 391 -1.43 5.53 -13.77
C ARG A 391 -1.88 4.11 -14.06
N HIS A 392 -3.08 3.75 -13.60
CA HIS A 392 -3.65 2.41 -13.77
C HIS A 392 -3.61 1.88 -15.23
N GLN A 393 -3.91 2.72 -16.22
CA GLN A 393 -3.93 2.29 -17.62
C GLN A 393 -2.55 1.81 -18.11
N GLU A 394 -1.47 2.47 -17.70
CA GLU A 394 -0.11 2.04 -18.04
C GLU A 394 0.17 0.64 -17.52
N HIS A 395 -0.19 0.34 -16.27
CA HIS A 395 -0.01 -0.99 -15.70
C HIS A 395 -0.88 -2.05 -16.36
N LYS A 396 -2.13 -1.71 -16.70
CA LYS A 396 -3.03 -2.62 -17.41
C LYS A 396 -2.41 -3.06 -18.74
N ILE A 397 -1.98 -2.11 -19.56
CA ILE A 397 -1.41 -2.41 -20.89
C ILE A 397 -0.03 -3.05 -20.75
N PHE A 398 0.79 -2.63 -19.79
CA PHE A 398 2.08 -3.27 -19.51
C PHE A 398 1.92 -4.75 -19.13
N TYR A 399 0.98 -5.08 -18.24
CA TYR A 399 0.69 -6.46 -17.88
C TYR A 399 0.24 -7.30 -19.09
N GLN A 400 -0.66 -6.78 -19.92
CA GLN A 400 -1.11 -7.45 -21.14
C GLN A 400 0.03 -7.66 -22.13
N HIS A 401 0.90 -6.66 -22.29
CA HIS A 401 2.07 -6.74 -23.15
C HIS A 401 3.01 -7.86 -22.68
N ILE A 402 3.38 -7.89 -21.39
CA ILE A 402 4.23 -8.95 -20.84
C ILE A 402 3.57 -10.33 -20.98
N LEU A 403 2.28 -10.48 -20.68
CA LEU A 403 1.58 -11.76 -20.92
C LEU A 403 1.65 -12.22 -22.39
N ASN A 404 1.63 -11.28 -23.33
CA ASN A 404 1.71 -11.58 -24.75
C ASN A 404 3.13 -11.91 -25.21
N GLU A 405 4.16 -11.61 -24.44
CA GLU A 405 5.55 -11.94 -24.78
C GLU A 405 5.98 -13.32 -24.27
N TYR A 406 5.34 -13.83 -23.22
CA TYR A 406 5.70 -15.10 -22.59
C TYR A 406 4.82 -16.27 -23.08
N PRO A 407 5.30 -17.51 -22.96
CA PRO A 407 4.47 -18.70 -23.18
C PRO A 407 3.33 -18.80 -22.15
N SER A 408 2.37 -19.67 -22.45
CA SER A 408 1.37 -20.09 -21.49
C SER A 408 2.01 -20.83 -20.30
N ARG A 409 1.28 -20.92 -19.19
CA ARG A 409 1.75 -21.66 -18.01
C ARG A 409 1.81 -23.17 -18.28
N GLU A 410 0.91 -23.68 -19.11
CA GLU A 410 0.88 -25.08 -19.56
C GLU A 410 2.17 -25.41 -20.32
N GLU A 411 2.59 -24.57 -21.25
CA GLU A 411 3.86 -24.74 -21.98
C GLU A 411 5.07 -24.65 -21.02
N GLY A 412 5.07 -23.70 -20.09
CA GLY A 412 6.15 -23.59 -19.10
C GLY A 412 6.24 -24.78 -18.15
N LEU A 413 5.13 -25.48 -17.88
CA LEU A 413 5.13 -26.74 -17.12
C LEU A 413 5.79 -27.90 -17.86
N LEU A 414 5.87 -27.86 -19.20
CA LEU A 414 6.53 -28.89 -20.01
C LEU A 414 8.06 -28.81 -19.94
N LEU A 415 8.62 -27.67 -19.53
CA LEU A 415 10.06 -27.51 -19.37
C LEU A 415 10.63 -28.49 -18.33
N SER A 416 11.88 -28.86 -18.49
CA SER A 416 12.61 -29.65 -17.48
C SER A 416 13.16 -28.74 -16.39
N SER A 417 13.06 -29.15 -15.13
CA SER A 417 13.75 -28.49 -14.00
C SER A 417 15.19 -28.98 -13.82
N ASN A 418 15.65 -29.93 -14.65
CA ASN A 418 16.99 -30.50 -14.54
C ASN A 418 18.07 -29.45 -14.82
N ASN A 419 19.21 -29.56 -14.11
CA ASN A 419 20.34 -28.66 -14.22
C ASN A 419 20.01 -27.19 -13.93
N PHE A 420 18.96 -26.91 -13.15
CA PHE A 420 18.58 -25.56 -12.71
C PHE A 420 18.53 -24.56 -13.88
N PRO A 421 17.53 -24.66 -14.77
CA PRO A 421 17.34 -23.66 -15.82
C PRO A 421 17.15 -22.28 -15.19
N VAL A 422 17.79 -21.26 -15.75
CA VAL A 422 17.78 -19.89 -15.21
C VAL A 422 17.37 -18.90 -16.28
N HIS A 423 16.43 -18.03 -15.92
CA HIS A 423 16.05 -16.84 -16.68
C HIS A 423 16.29 -15.59 -15.83
N ALA A 424 17.00 -14.60 -16.35
CA ALA A 424 17.23 -13.33 -15.66
C ALA A 424 16.41 -12.22 -16.32
N THR A 425 15.66 -11.46 -15.52
CA THR A 425 14.76 -10.42 -16.04
C THR A 425 14.46 -9.35 -14.99
N TYR A 426 14.08 -8.16 -15.45
CA TYR A 426 13.64 -7.07 -14.57
C TYR A 426 12.17 -7.21 -14.13
N CYS A 427 11.37 -7.97 -14.87
CA CYS A 427 9.93 -8.05 -14.67
C CYS A 427 9.53 -9.47 -14.32
N VAL A 428 9.67 -9.80 -13.04
CA VAL A 428 9.67 -11.20 -12.57
C VAL A 428 8.28 -11.79 -12.34
N GLY A 429 7.22 -10.98 -12.28
CA GLY A 429 5.87 -11.42 -11.91
C GLY A 429 5.27 -12.47 -12.86
N VAL A 430 5.14 -12.14 -14.15
CA VAL A 430 4.63 -13.07 -15.18
C VAL A 430 5.56 -14.27 -15.39
N PRO A 431 6.87 -14.11 -15.66
CA PRO A 431 7.79 -15.24 -15.81
C PRO A 431 7.77 -16.19 -14.62
N GLY A 432 7.77 -15.69 -13.39
CA GLY A 432 7.71 -16.53 -12.19
C GLY A 432 6.42 -17.35 -12.09
N TRP A 433 5.32 -16.85 -12.67
CA TRP A 433 4.05 -17.58 -12.73
C TRP A 433 4.00 -18.61 -13.86
N VAL A 434 4.38 -18.20 -15.08
CA VAL A 434 4.23 -19.02 -16.29
C VAL A 434 5.36 -20.02 -16.49
N LEU A 435 6.53 -19.82 -15.87
CA LEU A 435 7.68 -20.73 -15.94
C LEU A 435 7.98 -21.38 -14.57
N PRO A 436 7.07 -22.19 -14.00
CA PRO A 436 7.19 -22.69 -12.63
C PRO A 436 8.37 -23.64 -12.39
N LYS A 437 9.04 -24.10 -13.45
CA LYS A 437 10.23 -24.98 -13.39
C LYS A 437 11.53 -24.27 -13.73
N VAL A 438 11.49 -22.96 -13.97
CA VAL A 438 12.65 -22.11 -14.26
C VAL A 438 12.94 -21.21 -13.07
N ASN A 439 14.21 -21.12 -12.68
CA ASN A 439 14.64 -20.22 -11.62
C ASN A 439 14.75 -18.81 -12.20
N ILE A 440 14.10 -17.85 -11.56
CA ILE A 440 14.05 -16.46 -12.04
C ILE A 440 14.99 -15.61 -11.22
N ILE A 441 16.02 -15.05 -11.86
CA ILE A 441 16.92 -14.06 -11.24
C ILE A 441 16.34 -12.67 -11.48
N ASP A 442 15.99 -11.99 -10.39
CA ASP A 442 15.41 -10.65 -10.41
C ASP A 442 16.49 -9.57 -10.50
N ILE A 443 16.59 -8.96 -11.68
CA ILE A 443 17.57 -7.90 -11.94
C ILE A 443 17.17 -6.59 -11.23
N GLY A 444 15.90 -6.40 -10.87
CA GLY A 444 15.44 -5.27 -10.04
C GLY A 444 15.54 -5.53 -8.54
N GLY A 445 15.83 -6.78 -8.14
CA GLY A 445 16.08 -7.15 -6.75
C GLY A 445 14.84 -7.24 -5.86
N LEU A 446 13.62 -7.15 -6.38
CA LEU A 446 12.42 -7.35 -5.55
C LEU A 446 12.44 -8.71 -4.86
N ASN A 447 12.91 -9.75 -5.55
CA ASN A 447 12.96 -11.14 -5.08
C ASN A 447 14.37 -11.76 -5.12
N ASP A 448 15.42 -10.93 -5.25
CA ASP A 448 16.82 -11.35 -5.20
C ASP A 448 17.54 -10.67 -4.03
N TYR A 449 18.26 -11.44 -3.21
CA TYR A 449 18.89 -10.93 -1.99
C TYR A 449 20.04 -9.96 -2.26
N VAL A 450 20.90 -10.28 -3.23
CA VAL A 450 22.14 -9.56 -3.53
C VAL A 450 21.79 -8.25 -4.21
N THR A 451 20.96 -8.29 -5.25
CA THR A 451 20.50 -7.10 -5.97
C THR A 451 19.78 -6.13 -5.02
N ALA A 452 18.88 -6.64 -4.15
CA ALA A 452 18.16 -5.82 -3.17
C ALA A 452 19.08 -5.06 -2.20
N ARG A 453 20.32 -5.51 -2.00
CA ARG A 453 21.29 -4.95 -1.04
C ARG A 453 22.49 -4.30 -1.72
N THR A 454 22.56 -4.37 -3.04
CA THR A 454 23.58 -3.64 -3.80
C THR A 454 23.34 -2.14 -3.62
N PRO A 455 24.37 -1.35 -3.29
CA PRO A 455 24.22 0.10 -3.16
C PRO A 455 23.68 0.72 -4.44
N ALA A 456 22.65 1.56 -4.32
CA ALA A 456 22.19 2.36 -5.45
C ALA A 456 23.23 3.44 -5.78
N ASP A 457 23.44 3.67 -7.07
CA ASP A 457 24.27 4.78 -7.54
C ASP A 457 23.54 6.11 -7.28
N LYS A 458 24.18 6.99 -6.51
CA LYS A 458 23.63 8.29 -6.11
C LYS A 458 23.56 9.29 -7.26
N ASN A 459 24.34 9.08 -8.32
CA ASN A 459 24.36 9.95 -9.50
C ASN A 459 23.24 9.59 -10.49
N ASN A 460 22.61 8.43 -10.33
CA ASN A 460 21.52 8.01 -11.19
C ASN A 460 20.24 8.77 -10.85
N PHE A 461 19.47 9.02 -11.92
CA PHE A 461 18.13 9.55 -11.81
C PHE A 461 17.25 8.56 -11.04
N ARG A 462 16.63 9.02 -9.95
CA ARG A 462 15.91 8.13 -9.04
C ARG A 462 14.64 7.60 -9.68
N HIS A 463 14.46 6.29 -9.62
CA HIS A 463 13.25 5.60 -10.05
C HIS A 463 12.72 4.75 -8.89
N MET A 464 11.51 5.06 -8.44
CA MET A 464 10.84 4.31 -7.37
C MET A 464 10.89 2.81 -7.64
N ALA A 465 11.46 2.05 -6.70
CA ALA A 465 11.63 0.59 -6.77
C ALA A 465 12.60 0.06 -7.85
N HIS A 466 13.35 0.92 -8.56
CA HIS A 466 14.23 0.52 -9.67
C HIS A 466 15.61 1.20 -9.60
N ASP A 467 16.03 1.62 -8.40
CA ASP A 467 17.31 2.31 -8.16
C ASP A 467 18.52 1.35 -8.06
N ARG A 468 18.27 0.04 -7.97
CA ARG A 468 19.30 -0.98 -7.73
C ARG A 468 19.44 -1.92 -8.91
N PHE A 469 20.67 -2.37 -9.12
CA PHE A 469 21.07 -3.32 -10.16
C PHE A 469 21.99 -4.36 -9.55
N PRO A 470 22.05 -5.57 -10.12
CA PRO A 470 23.01 -6.57 -9.68
C PRO A 470 24.45 -6.08 -9.92
N PRO A 471 25.41 -6.48 -9.08
CA PRO A 471 26.83 -6.27 -9.36
C PRO A 471 27.24 -6.96 -10.67
N GLU A 472 28.19 -6.38 -11.39
CA GLU A 472 28.75 -6.99 -12.60
C GLU A 472 29.29 -8.39 -12.33
N GLY A 473 28.88 -9.38 -13.12
CA GLY A 473 29.27 -10.78 -12.94
C GLY A 473 28.36 -11.59 -12.01
N TYR A 474 27.43 -10.95 -11.27
CA TYR A 474 26.50 -11.68 -10.40
C TYR A 474 25.50 -12.52 -11.19
N VAL A 475 24.87 -11.94 -12.21
CA VAL A 475 23.87 -12.65 -13.01
C VAL A 475 24.53 -13.76 -13.83
N GLU A 476 25.69 -13.47 -14.41
CA GLU A 476 26.50 -14.38 -15.21
C GLU A 476 26.94 -15.62 -14.42
N CYS A 477 27.12 -15.47 -13.11
CA CYS A 477 27.49 -16.55 -12.20
C CYS A 477 26.44 -17.69 -12.16
N PHE A 478 25.17 -17.39 -12.45
CA PHE A 478 24.11 -18.40 -12.59
C PHE A 478 23.98 -18.96 -14.02
N SER A 479 24.83 -18.51 -14.94
CA SER A 479 24.81 -18.89 -16.36
C SER A 479 23.39 -18.96 -16.95
N PRO A 480 22.63 -17.84 -17.01
CA PRO A 480 21.27 -17.85 -17.52
C PRO A 480 21.21 -18.47 -18.91
N ASN A 481 20.32 -19.43 -19.10
CA ASN A 481 20.24 -20.22 -20.33
C ASN A 481 18.81 -20.37 -20.85
N VAL A 482 17.83 -19.77 -20.19
CA VAL A 482 16.46 -19.68 -20.69
C VAL A 482 16.27 -18.31 -21.30
N ILE A 483 15.89 -18.29 -22.57
CA ILE A 483 15.51 -17.07 -23.30
C ILE A 483 14.07 -17.18 -23.80
N ILE A 484 13.39 -16.05 -23.92
CA ILE A 484 12.06 -15.98 -24.51
C ILE A 484 12.20 -15.54 -25.96
N ARG A 485 11.72 -16.35 -26.90
CA ARG A 485 11.70 -16.03 -28.34
C ARG A 485 10.35 -16.39 -28.92
N SER A 486 9.69 -15.44 -29.57
CA SER A 486 8.41 -15.66 -30.24
C SER A 486 7.37 -16.35 -29.34
N ARG A 487 7.24 -15.88 -28.08
CA ARG A 487 6.35 -16.46 -27.05
C ARG A 487 6.69 -17.87 -26.61
N GLN A 488 7.91 -18.36 -26.89
CA GLN A 488 8.39 -19.66 -26.44
C GLN A 488 9.60 -19.49 -25.52
N ALA A 489 9.64 -20.30 -24.45
CA ALA A 489 10.81 -20.42 -23.61
C ALA A 489 11.78 -21.44 -24.24
N VAL A 490 12.93 -20.96 -24.70
CA VAL A 490 13.97 -21.77 -25.33
C VAL A 490 15.10 -22.01 -24.32
N LEU A 491 15.38 -23.29 -24.04
CA LEU A 491 16.49 -23.71 -23.21
C LEU A 491 17.75 -23.85 -24.07
N LEU A 492 18.71 -22.96 -23.86
CA LEU A 492 20.01 -23.02 -24.50
C LEU A 492 20.93 -24.02 -23.78
N PRO A 493 21.78 -24.75 -24.53
CA PRO A 493 22.79 -25.61 -23.92
C PRO A 493 23.81 -24.76 -23.15
N ARG A 494 24.21 -25.24 -21.97
CA ARG A 494 25.35 -24.69 -21.23
C ARG A 494 26.60 -25.51 -21.54
N LYS A 495 27.76 -24.87 -21.55
CA LYS A 495 29.06 -25.56 -21.63
C LYS A 495 29.25 -26.50 -20.44
N ASP A 496 28.96 -25.98 -19.25
CA ASP A 496 29.01 -26.71 -17.99
C ASP A 496 27.63 -26.65 -17.31
N PRO A 497 27.11 -27.76 -16.75
CA PRO A 497 25.83 -27.74 -16.06
C PRO A 497 25.94 -26.89 -14.78
N LEU A 498 24.89 -26.11 -14.49
CA LEU A 498 24.77 -25.45 -13.20
C LEU A 498 24.47 -26.52 -12.15
N ILE A 499 25.28 -26.59 -11.10
CA ILE A 499 25.11 -27.53 -10.00
C ILE A 499 24.84 -26.78 -8.69
N ALA A 500 24.24 -27.48 -7.72
CA ALA A 500 23.81 -26.87 -6.46
C ALA A 500 24.95 -26.20 -5.66
N ALA A 501 26.13 -26.81 -5.65
CA ALA A 501 27.30 -26.25 -4.98
C ALA A 501 27.68 -24.86 -5.54
N TYR A 502 27.65 -24.70 -6.87
CA TYR A 502 27.97 -23.42 -7.52
C TYR A 502 26.93 -22.35 -7.22
N ILE A 503 25.64 -22.68 -7.15
CA ILE A 503 24.59 -21.71 -6.78
C ILE A 503 24.85 -21.16 -5.37
N ILE A 504 25.09 -22.05 -4.40
CA ILE A 504 25.33 -21.69 -3.01
C ILE A 504 26.62 -20.86 -2.87
N GLU A 505 27.70 -21.29 -3.52
CA GLU A 505 28.98 -20.58 -3.52
C GLU A 505 28.83 -19.19 -4.14
N CYS A 506 28.12 -19.09 -5.26
CA CYS A 506 27.84 -17.85 -5.95
C CYS A 506 27.11 -16.84 -5.05
N GLU A 507 25.97 -17.25 -4.48
CA GLU A 507 25.18 -16.39 -3.59
C GLU A 507 25.97 -15.97 -2.35
N LYS A 508 26.75 -16.89 -1.76
CA LYS A 508 27.60 -16.60 -0.60
C LYS A 508 28.67 -15.57 -0.94
N LYS A 509 29.43 -15.82 -2.02
CA LYS A 509 30.50 -14.93 -2.51
C LYS A 509 29.97 -13.51 -2.71
N TRP A 510 28.86 -13.36 -3.42
CA TRP A 510 28.32 -12.04 -3.71
C TRP A 510 27.64 -11.38 -2.50
N ALA A 511 27.01 -12.15 -1.62
CA ALA A 511 26.46 -11.63 -0.37
C ALA A 511 27.55 -11.13 0.61
N GLU A 512 28.75 -11.70 0.55
CA GLU A 512 29.92 -11.20 1.27
C GLU A 512 30.48 -9.95 0.58
N LYS A 513 30.67 -9.98 -0.73
CA LYS A 513 31.22 -8.87 -1.52
C LYS A 513 30.43 -7.57 -1.37
N ILE A 514 29.09 -7.61 -1.36
CA ILE A 514 28.24 -6.41 -1.17
C ILE A 514 28.35 -5.76 0.21
N LYS A 515 28.97 -6.43 1.19
CA LYS A 515 29.28 -5.84 2.50
C LYS A 515 30.60 -5.08 2.50
N GLU A 516 31.46 -5.32 1.50
CA GLU A 516 32.75 -4.63 1.38
C GLU A 516 32.55 -3.16 1.00
N PRO A 517 33.31 -2.21 1.57
CA PRO A 517 33.17 -0.79 1.27
C PRO A 517 33.42 -0.43 -0.19
N ASP A 518 34.23 -1.25 -0.89
CA ASP A 518 34.87 -0.92 -2.17
C ASP A 518 34.00 -1.13 -3.41
N ILE A 519 32.87 -1.86 -3.31
CA ILE A 519 31.92 -2.00 -4.43
C ILE A 519 31.34 -0.64 -4.87
N ARG A 520 31.44 0.40 -4.04
CA ARG A 520 30.97 1.75 -4.37
C ARG A 520 31.74 2.42 -5.52
N SER A 521 32.94 1.98 -5.86
CA SER A 521 33.80 2.63 -6.87
C SER A 521 33.68 2.07 -8.29
N HIS A 522 33.08 0.89 -8.47
CA HIS A 522 33.07 0.16 -9.75
C HIS A 522 31.69 0.09 -10.44
N LEU A 523 30.71 0.88 -10.03
CA LEU A 523 29.38 0.90 -10.65
C LEU A 523 29.35 1.71 -11.98
N SER A 524 30.25 1.42 -12.93
CA SER A 524 30.13 1.90 -14.31
C SER A 524 29.30 0.91 -15.12
N VAL A 525 27.98 0.91 -14.94
CA VAL A 525 27.11 0.01 -15.69
C VAL A 525 26.98 0.46 -17.14
N SER A 526 27.49 -0.36 -18.07
CA SER A 526 27.11 -0.34 -19.49
C SER A 526 25.60 -0.62 -19.60
N ARG A 527 24.82 0.42 -19.93
CA ARG A 527 23.38 0.33 -20.23
C ARG A 527 23.14 -0.45 -21.53
N LYS A 528 23.25 -1.78 -21.51
CA LYS A 528 22.90 -2.65 -22.66
C LYS A 528 21.53 -3.34 -22.55
N PHE A 529 20.82 -3.15 -21.44
CA PHE A 529 19.42 -3.57 -21.32
C PHE A 529 18.54 -2.33 -21.39
N VAL A 530 18.12 -1.99 -22.60
CA VAL A 530 17.14 -0.92 -22.86
C VAL A 530 15.75 -1.52 -22.69
N TRP A 531 14.94 -0.84 -21.88
CA TRP A 531 13.54 -1.13 -21.57
C TRP A 531 12.60 -0.88 -22.74
#